data_AF-A0A165CB22-F1
#
_entry.id   AF-A0A165CB22-F1
#
_cell.length_a   1.000
_cell.length_b   1.000
_cell.length_c   1.000
_cell.angle_alpha   90.00
_cell.angle_beta   90.00
_cell.angle_gamma   90.00
#
_symmetry.space_group_name_H-M   'P 1'
#
loop_
_entity.id
_entity.type
_entity.pdbx_description
1 polymer ?
#
loop_
_entity_poly.entity_id
_entity_poly.type
_entity_poly.pdbx_seq_one_letter_code
_entity_poly.pdbx_strand_id
1 'polypeptide(L)'
;MGDILRMLSRNDEAMEKLQDAKAMYEAIGNRYGAAHCTWSMGDILRMFDRNDEAMATFEDAKSTYEAIGSRTGAAECSASMGDILILLNRLGEAQEHLENAKATFEAIGTREGSARATRSMGNLLRLLNHHDQAMETLEEARATFEAIGSRSGAARCFRYLAMVCIDQGRNSEAESMVERAATLYLEIKRPDEADSCRALLKELRPAGGPPKTEVRRPSVASSTTVAEARREGAVWRACMYEDDERLGQ
;
A
#
# COMPACT_ATOMS: atom_id res chain seq x y z
N MET A 1 -8.31 20.01 -13.09
CA MET A 1 -7.30 21.08 -12.89
C MET A 1 -7.43 21.71 -11.50
N GLY A 2 -8.61 22.14 -11.06
CA GLY A 2 -8.80 22.72 -9.72
C GLY A 2 -8.50 21.78 -8.55
N ASP A 3 -8.86 20.50 -8.64
CA ASP A 3 -8.60 19.53 -7.56
C ASP A 3 -7.12 19.15 -7.43
N ILE A 4 -6.41 19.00 -8.56
CA ILE A 4 -4.96 18.75 -8.57
C ILE A 4 -4.20 19.94 -7.97
N LEU A 5 -4.56 21.17 -8.35
CA LEU A 5 -3.94 22.38 -7.79
C LEU A 5 -4.21 22.52 -6.29
N ARG A 6 -5.44 22.26 -5.85
CA ARG A 6 -5.81 22.32 -4.43
C ARG A 6 -5.12 21.21 -3.60
N MET A 7 -4.93 20.03 -4.19
CA MET A 7 -4.19 18.94 -3.58
C MET A 7 -2.73 19.34 -3.39
N LEU A 8 -2.07 19.80 -4.45
CA LEU A 8 -0.70 20.30 -4.39
C LEU A 8 -0.52 21.38 -3.31
N SER A 9 -1.41 22.37 -3.23
CA SER A 9 -1.34 23.40 -2.19
C SER A 9 -1.49 22.84 -0.76
N ARG A 10 -2.40 21.88 -0.53
CA ARG A 10 -2.55 21.26 0.79
C ARG A 10 -1.34 20.41 1.19
N ASN A 11 -0.60 19.87 0.22
CA ASN A 11 0.61 19.10 0.48
C ASN A 11 1.79 19.99 0.80
N ASP A 12 1.93 21.11 0.08
CA ASP A 12 2.95 22.11 0.41
C ASP A 12 2.73 22.61 1.84
N GLU A 13 1.47 22.86 2.21
CA GLU A 13 1.08 23.17 3.60
C GLU A 13 1.41 22.00 4.56
N ALA A 14 1.09 20.75 4.23
CA ALA A 14 1.37 19.60 5.10
C ALA A 14 2.88 19.37 5.29
N MET A 15 3.67 19.52 4.23
CA MET A 15 5.12 19.44 4.25
C MET A 15 5.72 20.57 5.09
N GLU A 16 5.23 21.80 4.95
CA GLU A 16 5.63 22.94 5.79
C GLU A 16 5.33 22.66 7.26
N LYS A 17 4.12 22.16 7.59
CA LYS A 17 3.77 21.79 8.97
C LYS A 17 4.64 20.69 9.55
N LEU A 18 5.01 19.69 8.75
CA LEU A 18 5.92 18.63 9.20
C LEU A 18 7.35 19.14 9.38
N GLN A 19 7.80 20.09 8.56
CA GLN A 19 9.09 20.76 8.74
C GLN A 19 9.11 21.63 10.01
N ASP A 20 8.05 22.41 10.26
CA ASP A 20 7.89 23.18 11.49
C ASP A 20 7.87 22.26 12.73
N ALA A 21 7.11 21.17 12.67
CA ALA A 21 7.04 20.19 13.75
C ALA A 21 8.39 19.50 13.99
N LYS A 22 9.12 19.15 12.92
CA LYS A 22 10.48 18.61 13.01
C LYS A 22 11.41 19.61 13.74
N ALA A 23 11.41 20.87 13.34
CA ALA A 23 12.21 21.91 13.96
C ALA A 23 11.86 22.10 15.45
N MET A 24 10.57 22.07 15.80
CA MET A 24 10.12 22.10 17.19
C MET A 24 10.61 20.90 18.00
N TYR A 25 10.52 19.69 17.43
CA TYR A 25 11.02 18.48 18.08
C TYR A 25 12.54 18.49 18.27
N GLU A 26 13.29 18.96 17.27
CA GLU A 26 14.73 19.14 17.36
C GLU A 26 15.11 20.18 18.44
N ALA A 27 14.39 21.30 18.52
CA ALA A 27 14.62 22.34 19.53
C ALA A 27 14.44 21.84 20.97
N ILE A 28 13.51 20.90 21.20
CA ILE A 28 13.32 20.27 22.51
C ILE A 28 14.12 18.98 22.70
N GLY A 29 14.98 18.61 21.75
CA GLY A 29 15.82 17.40 21.80
C GLY A 29 15.05 16.09 21.59
N ASN A 30 13.79 16.13 21.15
CA ASN A 30 12.99 14.94 20.84
C ASN A 30 13.34 14.39 19.46
N ARG A 31 14.44 13.65 19.39
CA ARG A 31 14.92 13.05 18.13
C ARG A 31 13.95 12.02 17.54
N TYR A 32 13.16 11.33 18.36
CA TYR A 32 12.13 10.40 17.87
C TYR A 32 11.03 11.14 17.11
N GLY A 33 10.52 12.24 17.68
CA GLY A 33 9.51 13.07 17.04
C GLY A 33 10.00 13.67 15.73
N ALA A 34 11.25 14.15 15.69
CA ALA A 34 11.87 14.68 14.47
C ALA A 34 12.03 13.60 13.37
N ALA A 35 12.43 12.38 13.75
CA ALA A 35 12.51 11.25 12.84
C ALA A 35 11.12 10.85 12.30
N HIS A 36 10.10 10.86 13.16
CA HIS A 36 8.73 10.57 12.76
C HIS A 36 8.18 11.60 11.77
N CYS A 37 8.44 12.89 11.98
CA CYS A 37 8.09 13.93 11.01
C CYS A 37 8.77 13.67 9.66
N THR A 38 10.05 13.28 9.67
CA THR A 38 10.81 12.95 8.46
C THR A 38 10.20 11.74 7.75
N TRP A 39 9.88 10.67 8.47
CA TRP A 39 9.18 9.51 7.92
C TRP A 39 7.82 9.90 7.30
N SER A 40 7.02 10.74 7.98
CA SER A 40 5.74 11.23 7.44
C SER A 40 5.92 12.05 6.16
N MET A 41 6.98 12.85 6.06
CA MET A 41 7.31 13.56 4.81
C MET A 41 7.64 12.57 3.68
N GLY A 42 8.39 11.51 3.98
CA GLY A 42 8.65 10.43 3.03
C GLY A 42 7.37 9.76 2.53
N ASP A 43 6.39 9.57 3.42
CA ASP A 43 5.09 8.99 3.07
C ASP A 43 4.27 9.90 2.14
N ILE A 44 4.28 11.22 2.39
CA ILE A 44 3.67 12.21 1.50
C ILE A 44 4.37 12.19 0.14
N LEU A 45 5.71 12.20 0.09
CA LEU A 45 6.46 12.16 -1.16
C LEU A 45 6.12 10.89 -1.98
N ARG A 46 6.03 9.74 -1.31
CA ARG A 46 5.61 8.47 -1.90
C ARG A 46 4.21 8.57 -2.51
N MET A 47 3.26 9.20 -1.81
CA MET A 47 1.90 9.40 -2.29
C MET A 47 1.81 10.25 -3.57
N PHE A 48 2.78 11.15 -3.79
CA PHE A 48 2.87 11.99 -5.00
C PHE A 48 3.79 11.42 -6.08
N ASP A 49 4.06 10.11 -6.04
CA ASP A 49 4.95 9.41 -6.97
C ASP A 49 6.39 9.99 -7.01
N ARG A 50 6.79 10.79 -6.01
CA ARG A 50 8.16 11.31 -5.84
C ARG A 50 9.03 10.25 -5.16
N ASN A 51 9.08 9.07 -5.77
CA ASN A 51 9.61 7.84 -5.19
C ASN A 51 11.11 7.95 -4.82
N ASP A 52 11.93 8.60 -5.64
CA ASP A 52 13.36 8.77 -5.34
C ASP A 52 13.58 9.66 -4.10
N GLU A 53 12.80 10.74 -3.98
CA GLU A 53 12.85 11.64 -2.82
C GLU A 53 12.29 10.99 -1.55
N ALA A 54 11.23 10.19 -1.71
CA ALA A 54 10.67 9.39 -0.63
C ALA A 54 11.68 8.37 -0.10
N MET A 55 12.39 7.65 -1.00
CA MET A 55 13.46 6.72 -0.61
C MET A 55 14.55 7.42 0.19
N ALA A 56 15.05 8.58 -0.29
CA ALA A 56 16.07 9.33 0.42
C ALA A 56 15.58 9.82 1.80
N THR A 57 14.32 10.25 1.88
CA THR A 57 13.71 10.73 3.12
C THR A 57 13.48 9.60 4.13
N PHE A 58 13.09 8.40 3.67
CA PHE A 58 12.98 7.22 4.53
C PHE A 58 14.34 6.75 5.04
N GLU A 59 15.41 6.84 4.23
CA GLU A 59 16.76 6.49 4.67
C GLU A 59 17.27 7.47 5.74
N ASP A 60 16.98 8.78 5.60
CA ASP A 60 17.30 9.79 6.64
C ASP A 60 16.56 9.52 7.97
N ALA A 61 15.26 9.24 7.88
CA ALA A 61 14.45 8.87 9.05
C ALA A 61 14.97 7.58 9.69
N LYS A 62 15.30 6.55 8.89
CA LYS A 62 15.85 5.28 9.34
C LYS A 62 17.17 5.47 10.08
N SER A 63 18.11 6.22 9.50
CA SER A 63 19.39 6.55 10.13
C SER A 63 19.20 7.24 11.49
N THR A 64 18.24 8.16 11.57
CA THR A 64 17.91 8.82 12.85
C THR A 64 17.32 7.83 13.86
N TYR A 65 16.41 6.96 13.44
CA TYR A 65 15.82 5.93 14.30
C TYR A 65 16.88 4.94 14.81
N GLU A 66 17.79 4.49 13.96
CA GLU A 66 18.91 3.61 14.35
C GLU A 66 19.84 4.31 15.34
N ALA A 67 20.19 5.58 15.10
CA ALA A 67 21.05 6.37 15.98
C ALA A 67 20.46 6.59 17.38
N ILE A 68 19.13 6.52 17.53
CA ILE A 68 18.44 6.60 18.83
C ILE A 68 18.00 5.22 19.36
N GLY A 69 18.35 4.13 18.68
CA GLY A 69 18.01 2.76 19.08
C GLY A 69 16.54 2.38 18.88
N SER A 70 15.77 3.16 18.11
CA SER A 70 14.37 2.87 17.78
C SER A 70 14.27 1.82 16.67
N ARG A 71 14.25 0.55 17.08
CA ARG A 71 14.12 -0.58 16.13
C ARG A 71 12.79 -0.58 15.38
N THR A 72 11.70 -0.17 16.03
CA THR A 72 10.37 -0.07 15.39
C THR A 72 10.39 0.93 14.24
N GLY A 73 10.88 2.15 14.48
CA GLY A 73 10.91 3.19 13.45
C GLY A 73 11.83 2.85 12.27
N ALA A 74 12.98 2.22 12.54
CA ALA A 74 13.88 1.74 11.48
C ALA A 74 13.24 0.64 10.62
N ALA A 75 12.47 -0.27 11.24
CA ALA A 75 11.72 -1.29 10.53
C ALA A 75 10.56 -0.70 9.71
N GLU A 76 9.86 0.31 10.22
CA GLU A 76 8.83 1.04 9.48
C GLU A 76 9.38 1.74 8.25
N CYS A 77 10.54 2.40 8.35
CA CYS A 77 11.22 2.98 7.20
C CYS A 77 11.59 1.90 6.18
N SER A 78 12.12 0.76 6.64
CA SER A 78 12.49 -0.36 5.76
C SER A 78 11.28 -0.94 5.04
N ALA A 79 10.14 -1.10 5.73
CA ALA A 79 8.90 -1.55 5.11
C ALA A 79 8.37 -0.55 4.07
N SER A 80 8.40 0.76 4.36
CA SER A 80 7.99 1.80 3.42
C SER A 80 8.87 1.85 2.17
N MET A 81 10.18 1.65 2.30
CA MET A 81 11.08 1.51 1.16
C MET A 81 10.78 0.25 0.33
N GLY A 82 10.46 -0.87 1.00
CA GLY A 82 9.98 -2.08 0.33
C GLY A 82 8.71 -1.84 -0.51
N ASP A 83 7.75 -1.08 0.02
CA ASP A 83 6.53 -0.70 -0.70
C ASP A 83 6.83 0.17 -1.93
N ILE A 84 7.79 1.09 -1.86
CA ILE A 84 8.26 1.87 -3.03
C ILE A 84 8.96 0.97 -4.05
N LEU A 85 9.80 0.04 -3.61
CA LEU A 85 10.50 -0.86 -4.51
C LEU A 85 9.53 -1.78 -5.27
N ILE A 86 8.42 -2.18 -4.62
CA ILE A 86 7.29 -2.84 -5.29
C ILE A 86 6.73 -1.96 -6.41
N LEU A 87 6.43 -0.68 -6.13
CA LEU A 87 5.93 0.25 -7.13
C LEU A 87 6.86 0.40 -8.34
N LEU A 88 8.16 0.46 -8.07
CA LEU A 88 9.20 0.59 -9.08
C LEU A 88 9.51 -0.74 -9.78
N ASN A 89 8.79 -1.82 -9.46
CA ASN A 89 8.98 -3.17 -9.98
C ASN A 89 10.40 -3.73 -9.71
N ARG A 90 11.04 -3.27 -8.62
CA ARG A 90 12.34 -3.76 -8.12
C ARG A 90 12.10 -4.84 -7.06
N LEU A 91 11.49 -5.93 -7.51
CA LEU A 91 10.89 -6.95 -6.62
C LEU A 91 11.88 -7.67 -5.72
N GLY A 92 13.11 -7.95 -6.19
CA GLY A 92 14.14 -8.60 -5.38
C GLY A 92 14.63 -7.75 -4.21
N GLU A 93 14.81 -6.45 -4.43
CA GLU A 93 15.20 -5.51 -3.37
C GLU A 93 14.03 -5.28 -2.41
N ALA A 94 12.80 -5.19 -2.93
CA ALA A 94 11.61 -5.11 -2.08
C ALA A 94 11.51 -6.30 -1.13
N GLN A 95 11.81 -7.51 -1.60
CA GLN A 95 11.80 -8.72 -0.79
C GLN A 95 12.74 -8.59 0.42
N GLU A 96 14.00 -8.20 0.18
CA GLU A 96 15.01 -8.04 1.23
C GLU A 96 14.57 -7.02 2.29
N HIS A 97 14.07 -5.86 1.85
CA HIS A 97 13.58 -4.82 2.77
C HIS A 97 12.39 -5.29 3.62
N LEU A 98 11.44 -6.01 3.01
CA LEU A 98 10.24 -6.49 3.70
C LEU A 98 10.52 -7.65 4.64
N GLU A 99 11.39 -8.59 4.27
CA GLU A 99 11.82 -9.69 5.13
C GLU A 99 12.56 -9.18 6.37
N ASN A 100 13.50 -8.24 6.18
CA ASN A 100 14.22 -7.60 7.28
C ASN A 100 13.29 -6.82 8.22
N ALA A 101 12.32 -6.09 7.65
CA ALA A 101 11.32 -5.38 8.44
C ALA A 101 10.43 -6.35 9.24
N LYS A 102 9.90 -7.40 8.60
CA LYS A 102 9.08 -8.45 9.25
C LYS A 102 9.84 -9.10 10.40
N ALA A 103 11.06 -9.56 10.16
CA ALA A 103 11.90 -10.19 11.18
C ALA A 103 12.16 -9.24 12.36
N THR A 104 12.38 -7.95 12.09
CA THR A 104 12.56 -6.94 13.14
C THR A 104 11.29 -6.75 13.95
N PHE A 105 10.13 -6.59 13.30
CA PHE A 105 8.85 -6.43 13.96
C PHE A 105 8.45 -7.64 14.82
N GLU A 106 8.75 -8.85 14.35
CA GLU A 106 8.54 -10.08 15.13
C GLU A 106 9.47 -10.14 16.35
N ALA A 107 10.75 -9.81 16.18
CA ALA A 107 11.72 -9.80 17.27
C ALA A 107 11.38 -8.80 18.38
N ILE A 108 10.72 -7.69 18.04
CA ILE A 108 10.28 -6.67 19.03
C ILE A 108 8.81 -6.85 19.46
N GLY A 109 8.10 -7.83 18.93
CA GLY A 109 6.71 -8.15 19.30
C GLY A 109 5.64 -7.19 18.78
N THR A 110 5.95 -6.34 17.80
CA THR A 110 4.98 -5.40 17.20
C THR A 110 4.12 -6.11 16.15
N ARG A 111 2.98 -6.63 16.59
CA ARG A 111 2.03 -7.37 15.74
C ARG A 111 1.53 -6.57 14.55
N GLU A 112 1.27 -5.27 14.72
CA GLU A 112 0.81 -4.40 13.63
C GLU A 112 1.87 -4.23 12.54
N GLY A 113 3.12 -3.94 12.92
CA GLY A 113 4.23 -3.84 11.97
C GLY A 113 4.47 -5.14 11.20
N SER A 114 4.45 -6.29 11.89
CA SER A 114 4.59 -7.60 11.26
C SER A 114 3.44 -7.88 10.28
N ALA A 115 2.20 -7.56 10.64
CA ALA A 115 1.04 -7.69 9.76
C ALA A 115 1.15 -6.79 8.52
N ARG A 116 1.65 -5.55 8.68
CA ARG A 116 1.88 -4.62 7.57
C ARG A 116 2.93 -5.16 6.60
N ALA A 117 4.07 -5.63 7.11
CA ALA A 117 5.12 -6.22 6.29
C ALA A 117 4.63 -7.49 5.58
N THR A 118 3.90 -8.35 6.28
CA THR A 118 3.30 -9.57 5.72
C THR A 118 2.30 -9.24 4.60
N ARG A 119 1.43 -8.23 4.78
CA ARG A 119 0.53 -7.77 3.71
C ARG A 119 1.30 -7.32 2.47
N SER A 120 2.38 -6.55 2.65
CA SER A 120 3.23 -6.09 1.55
C SER A 120 3.95 -7.24 0.84
N MET A 121 4.42 -8.25 1.59
CA MET A 121 4.94 -9.50 1.02
C MET A 121 3.89 -10.26 0.21
N GLY A 122 2.63 -10.28 0.68
CA GLY A 122 1.52 -10.86 -0.08
C GLY A 122 1.31 -10.17 -1.44
N ASN A 123 1.40 -8.84 -1.50
CA ASN A 123 1.35 -8.10 -2.76
C ASN A 123 2.58 -8.35 -3.65
N LEU A 124 3.77 -8.47 -3.05
CA LEU A 124 4.99 -8.85 -3.76
C LEU A 124 4.84 -10.23 -4.43
N LEU A 125 4.35 -11.22 -3.68
CA LEU A 125 4.09 -12.58 -4.19
C LEU A 125 3.07 -12.57 -5.34
N ARG A 126 2.02 -11.74 -5.23
CA ARG A 126 1.06 -11.54 -6.32
C ARG A 126 1.74 -11.05 -7.59
N LEU A 127 2.62 -10.05 -7.49
CA LEU A 127 3.36 -9.51 -8.64
C LEU A 127 4.38 -10.48 -9.22
N LEU A 128 4.87 -11.42 -8.40
CA LEU A 128 5.68 -12.56 -8.83
C LEU A 128 4.84 -13.70 -9.44
N ASN A 129 3.52 -13.55 -9.54
CA ASN A 129 2.54 -14.57 -9.98
C ASN A 129 2.47 -15.81 -9.08
N HIS A 130 2.91 -15.70 -7.82
CA HIS A 130 2.79 -16.74 -6.80
C HIS A 130 1.45 -16.61 -6.08
N HIS A 131 0.34 -16.73 -6.82
CA HIS A 131 -0.99 -16.37 -6.33
C HIS A 131 -1.45 -17.16 -5.10
N ASP A 132 -1.18 -18.47 -5.03
CA ASP A 132 -1.60 -19.29 -3.89
C ASP A 132 -0.88 -18.88 -2.61
N GLN A 133 0.44 -18.62 -2.69
CA GLN A 133 1.23 -18.10 -1.58
C GLN A 133 0.80 -16.67 -1.20
N ALA A 134 0.46 -15.85 -2.18
CA ALA A 134 -0.06 -14.50 -1.95
C ALA A 134 -1.37 -14.55 -1.15
N MET A 135 -2.31 -15.44 -1.51
CA MET A 135 -3.57 -15.63 -0.79
C MET A 135 -3.32 -16.01 0.67
N GLU A 136 -2.48 -17.02 0.91
CA GLU A 136 -2.15 -17.48 2.26
C GLU A 136 -1.52 -16.36 3.10
N THR A 137 -0.54 -15.66 2.53
CA THR A 137 0.18 -14.56 3.20
C THR A 137 -0.75 -13.39 3.51
N LEU A 138 -1.66 -13.03 2.60
CA LEU A 138 -2.62 -11.95 2.81
C LEU A 138 -3.70 -12.32 3.83
N GLU A 139 -4.12 -13.58 3.88
CA GLU A 139 -5.04 -14.10 4.90
C GLU A 139 -4.39 -14.11 6.30
N GLU A 140 -3.11 -14.47 6.40
CA GLU A 140 -2.32 -14.37 7.65
C GLU A 140 -2.27 -12.92 8.15
N ALA A 141 -1.95 -11.97 7.27
CA ALA A 141 -1.93 -10.55 7.60
C ALA A 141 -3.32 -10.06 8.04
N ARG A 142 -4.38 -10.44 7.31
CA ARG A 142 -5.77 -10.10 7.63
C ARG A 142 -6.16 -10.60 9.03
N ALA A 143 -5.91 -11.87 9.32
CA ALA A 143 -6.22 -12.48 10.61
C ALA A 143 -5.49 -11.77 11.75
N THR A 144 -4.23 -11.35 11.51
CA THR A 144 -3.48 -10.58 12.50
C THR A 144 -4.08 -9.20 12.72
N PHE A 145 -4.45 -8.48 11.66
CA PHE A 145 -5.12 -7.18 11.77
C PHE A 145 -6.48 -7.27 12.50
N GLU A 146 -7.28 -8.29 12.21
CA GLU A 146 -8.53 -8.55 12.91
C GLU A 146 -8.31 -8.84 14.40
N ALA A 147 -7.31 -9.67 14.73
CA ALA A 147 -6.97 -10.01 16.11
C ALA A 147 -6.50 -8.80 16.95
N ILE A 148 -5.88 -7.81 16.32
CA ILE A 148 -5.48 -6.55 16.99
C ILE A 148 -6.55 -5.44 16.87
N GLY A 149 -7.69 -5.72 16.24
CA GLY A 149 -8.78 -4.76 16.06
C GLY A 149 -8.55 -3.71 14.97
N SER A 150 -7.50 -3.84 14.14
CA SER A 150 -7.20 -2.93 13.05
C SER A 150 -8.10 -3.20 11.83
N ARG A 151 -9.28 -2.57 11.83
CA ARG A 151 -10.26 -2.69 10.74
C ARG A 151 -9.75 -2.15 9.41
N SER A 152 -8.98 -1.07 9.43
CA SER A 152 -8.34 -0.51 8.23
C SER A 152 -7.29 -1.46 7.63
N GLY A 153 -6.49 -2.11 8.47
CA GLY A 153 -5.51 -3.12 8.05
C GLY A 153 -6.19 -4.33 7.41
N ALA A 154 -7.27 -4.83 8.02
CA ALA A 154 -8.07 -5.93 7.47
C ALA A 154 -8.72 -5.56 6.13
N ALA A 155 -9.29 -4.35 6.01
CA ALA A 155 -9.88 -3.86 4.76
C ALA A 155 -8.85 -3.79 3.62
N ARG A 156 -7.64 -3.31 3.92
CA ARG A 156 -6.52 -3.30 2.96
C ARG A 156 -6.13 -4.71 2.52
N CYS A 157 -6.09 -5.69 3.43
CA CYS A 157 -5.82 -7.09 3.06
C CYS A 157 -6.89 -7.63 2.11
N PHE A 158 -8.18 -7.35 2.37
CA PHE A 158 -9.25 -7.73 1.46
C PHE A 158 -9.11 -7.12 0.06
N ARG A 159 -8.63 -5.88 -0.07
CA ARG A 159 -8.33 -5.29 -1.39
C ARG A 159 -7.25 -6.08 -2.12
N TYR A 160 -6.15 -6.41 -1.45
CA TYR A 160 -5.08 -7.21 -2.08
C TYR A 160 -5.56 -8.63 -2.43
N LEU A 161 -6.38 -9.26 -1.58
CA LEU A 161 -6.99 -10.56 -1.88
C LEU A 161 -7.88 -10.47 -3.13
N ALA A 162 -8.67 -9.41 -3.26
CA ALA A 162 -9.45 -9.16 -4.46
C ALA A 162 -8.56 -9.04 -5.70
N MET A 163 -7.43 -8.33 -5.61
CA MET A 163 -6.47 -8.23 -6.72
C MET A 163 -5.90 -9.59 -7.12
N VAL A 164 -5.55 -10.45 -6.16
CA VAL A 164 -5.10 -11.82 -6.47
C VAL A 164 -6.21 -12.60 -7.19
N CYS A 165 -7.46 -12.49 -6.74
CA CYS A 165 -8.60 -13.12 -7.41
C CYS A 165 -8.80 -12.59 -8.84
N ILE A 166 -8.65 -11.29 -9.07
CA ILE A 166 -8.74 -10.64 -10.40
C ILE A 166 -7.65 -11.17 -11.32
N ASP A 167 -6.39 -11.23 -10.84
CA ASP A 167 -5.25 -11.73 -11.62
C ASP A 167 -5.48 -13.20 -12.06
N GLN A 168 -6.25 -13.97 -11.29
CA GLN A 168 -6.64 -15.34 -11.60
C GLN A 168 -7.98 -15.47 -12.37
N GLY A 169 -8.64 -14.35 -12.71
CA GLY A 169 -9.94 -14.32 -13.41
C GLY A 169 -11.14 -14.74 -12.55
N ARG A 170 -10.98 -14.80 -11.23
CA ARG A 170 -12.01 -15.22 -10.25
C ARG A 170 -12.85 -14.02 -9.79
N ASN A 171 -13.55 -13.39 -10.74
CA ASN A 171 -14.26 -12.12 -10.51
C ASN A 171 -15.33 -12.20 -9.41
N SER A 172 -16.06 -13.31 -9.28
CA SER A 172 -17.06 -13.47 -8.22
C SER A 172 -16.44 -13.51 -6.82
N GLU A 173 -15.27 -14.13 -6.68
CA GLU A 173 -14.53 -14.11 -5.41
C GLU A 173 -13.95 -12.72 -5.14
N ALA A 174 -13.43 -12.05 -6.17
CA ALA A 174 -12.94 -10.68 -6.07
C ALA A 174 -14.05 -9.72 -5.60
N GLU A 175 -15.25 -9.81 -6.17
CA GLU A 175 -16.41 -9.01 -5.72
C GLU A 175 -16.68 -9.18 -4.23
N SER A 176 -16.71 -10.42 -3.73
CA SER A 176 -16.92 -10.69 -2.31
C SER A 176 -15.85 -10.05 -1.43
N MET A 177 -14.58 -10.10 -1.85
CA MET A 177 -13.48 -9.48 -1.11
C MET A 177 -13.58 -7.94 -1.11
N VAL A 178 -13.91 -7.32 -2.25
CA VAL A 178 -14.09 -5.86 -2.34
C VAL A 178 -15.30 -5.39 -1.53
N GLU A 179 -16.40 -6.15 -1.52
CA GLU A 179 -17.57 -5.85 -0.66
C GLU A 179 -17.19 -5.86 0.82
N ARG A 180 -16.41 -6.86 1.27
CA ARG A 180 -15.92 -6.93 2.66
C ARG A 180 -15.00 -5.75 2.99
N ALA A 181 -14.12 -5.36 2.08
CA ALA A 181 -13.30 -4.16 2.25
C ALA A 181 -14.17 -2.89 2.40
N ALA A 182 -15.16 -2.70 1.53
CA ALA A 182 -16.06 -1.55 1.56
C ALA A 182 -16.84 -1.46 2.87
N THR A 183 -17.37 -2.58 3.37
CA THR A 183 -18.06 -2.63 4.67
C THR A 183 -17.15 -2.16 5.80
N LEU A 184 -15.92 -2.66 5.86
CA LEU A 184 -14.98 -2.28 6.91
C LEU A 184 -14.59 -0.79 6.84
N TYR A 185 -14.43 -0.23 5.65
CA TYR A 185 -14.18 1.20 5.47
C TYR A 185 -15.35 2.06 5.94
N LEU A 186 -16.60 1.66 5.67
CA LEU A 186 -17.78 2.35 6.18
C LEU A 186 -17.86 2.31 7.72
N GLU A 187 -17.54 1.16 8.34
CA GLU A 187 -17.53 1.03 9.81
C GLU A 187 -16.55 2.01 10.47
N ILE A 188 -15.39 2.25 9.86
CA ILE A 188 -14.38 3.18 10.36
C ILE A 188 -14.56 4.62 9.86
N LYS A 189 -15.73 4.94 9.26
CA LYS A 189 -16.06 6.27 8.74
C LYS A 189 -15.05 6.79 7.71
N ARG A 190 -14.59 5.89 6.84
CA ARG A 190 -13.73 6.15 5.69
C ARG A 190 -14.54 5.97 4.39
N PRO A 191 -15.46 6.90 4.08
CA PRO A 191 -16.39 6.75 2.97
C PRO A 191 -15.69 6.80 1.61
N ASP A 192 -14.58 7.54 1.50
CA ASP A 192 -13.86 7.71 0.24
C ASP A 192 -13.24 6.38 -0.22
N GLU A 193 -12.65 5.62 0.70
CA GLU A 193 -12.11 4.29 0.41
C GLU A 193 -13.21 3.27 0.13
N ALA A 194 -14.37 3.43 0.77
CA ALA A 194 -15.53 2.61 0.45
C ALA A 194 -16.06 2.95 -0.96
N ASP A 195 -15.97 4.20 -1.39
CA ASP A 195 -16.36 4.64 -2.73
C ASP A 195 -15.37 4.15 -3.80
N SER A 196 -14.05 4.14 -3.53
CA SER A 196 -13.07 3.45 -4.40
C SER A 196 -13.39 1.96 -4.52
N CYS A 197 -13.75 1.29 -3.42
CA CYS A 197 -14.17 -0.12 -3.47
C CYS A 197 -15.45 -0.29 -4.32
N ARG A 198 -16.42 0.63 -4.22
CA ARG A 198 -17.63 0.61 -5.04
C ARG A 198 -17.36 0.87 -6.52
N ALA A 199 -16.39 1.74 -6.84
CA ALA A 199 -15.95 1.96 -8.21
C ALA A 199 -15.39 0.66 -8.79
N LEU A 200 -14.51 -0.01 -8.06
CA LEU A 200 -13.97 -1.32 -8.43
C LEU A 200 -15.07 -2.39 -8.62
N LEU A 201 -16.07 -2.44 -7.73
CA LEU A 201 -17.21 -3.36 -7.90
C LEU A 201 -18.01 -3.13 -9.18
N LYS A 202 -18.13 -1.87 -9.63
CA LYS A 202 -18.82 -1.56 -10.90
C LYS A 202 -18.02 -2.04 -12.10
N GLU A 203 -16.69 -2.00 -12.04
CA GLU A 203 -15.82 -2.52 -13.09
C GLU A 203 -15.85 -4.05 -13.16
N LEU A 204 -15.92 -4.71 -11.99
CA LEU A 204 -15.98 -6.17 -11.90
C LEU A 204 -17.33 -6.76 -12.34
N ARG A 205 -18.41 -5.98 -12.24
CA ARG A 205 -19.77 -6.35 -12.70
C ARG A 205 -20.01 -5.83 -14.11
N PRO A 206 -19.66 -6.55 -15.18
CA PRO A 206 -20.07 -6.14 -16.51
C PRO A 206 -21.60 -6.17 -16.58
N ALA A 207 -22.18 -5.12 -17.19
CA ALA A 207 -23.62 -5.02 -17.48
C ALA A 207 -24.14 -6.36 -18.05
N GLY A 208 -25.19 -6.90 -17.41
CA GLY A 208 -25.67 -8.26 -17.62
C GLY A 208 -25.76 -8.72 -19.07
N GLY A 209 -24.73 -9.45 -19.51
CA GLY A 209 -24.73 -10.25 -20.73
C GLY A 209 -24.01 -11.57 -20.45
N PRO A 210 -24.45 -12.70 -21.05
CA PRO A 210 -23.84 -14.00 -20.80
C PRO A 210 -22.35 -13.99 -21.22
N PRO A 211 -21.52 -14.88 -20.64
CA PRO A 211 -20.08 -14.86 -20.86
C PRO A 211 -19.79 -14.98 -22.35
N LYS A 212 -19.17 -13.95 -22.93
CA LYS A 212 -18.60 -14.05 -24.27
C LYS A 212 -17.41 -14.99 -24.19
N THR A 213 -17.69 -16.24 -24.53
CA THR A 213 -16.83 -17.21 -25.24
C THR A 213 -15.41 -17.38 -24.73
N GLU A 214 -15.12 -18.59 -24.22
CA GLU A 214 -13.85 -19.32 -24.39
C GLU A 214 -12.70 -18.45 -24.92
N VAL A 215 -11.85 -17.97 -24.00
CA VAL A 215 -10.50 -17.54 -24.37
C VAL A 215 -9.76 -18.80 -24.82
N ARG A 216 -9.88 -19.08 -26.11
CA ARG A 216 -9.04 -20.03 -26.82
C ARG A 216 -7.60 -19.59 -26.56
N ARG A 217 -6.85 -20.40 -25.81
CA ARG A 217 -5.43 -20.17 -25.51
C ARG A 217 -4.71 -19.78 -26.82
N PRO A 218 -4.06 -18.59 -26.89
CA PRO A 218 -3.13 -18.35 -27.97
C PRO A 218 -1.95 -19.30 -27.77
N SER A 219 -1.70 -20.14 -28.78
CA SER A 219 -0.45 -20.87 -28.88
C SER A 219 0.70 -19.88 -28.89
N VAL A 220 1.77 -20.24 -28.20
CA VAL A 220 3.06 -19.56 -28.09
C VAL A 220 3.42 -18.80 -29.37
N ALA A 221 3.44 -17.46 -29.27
CA ALA A 221 4.10 -16.46 -30.12
C ALA A 221 3.15 -15.28 -30.44
N SER A 222 3.16 -14.24 -29.60
CA SER A 222 3.19 -12.85 -30.07
C SER A 222 3.32 -11.91 -28.88
N SER A 223 4.21 -10.94 -29.04
CA SER A 223 4.61 -9.94 -28.06
C SER A 223 3.45 -8.99 -27.72
N THR A 224 2.80 -9.21 -26.58
CA THR A 224 1.97 -8.18 -25.95
C THR A 224 2.90 -7.04 -25.54
N THR A 225 2.73 -5.87 -26.15
CA THR A 225 3.62 -4.74 -25.92
C THR A 225 3.49 -4.23 -24.48
N VAL A 226 4.64 -3.86 -23.89
CA VAL A 226 4.79 -3.27 -22.54
C VAL A 226 3.83 -2.08 -22.29
N ALA A 227 3.26 -1.47 -23.34
CA ALA A 227 2.30 -0.38 -23.26
C ALA A 227 0.89 -0.80 -22.76
N GLU A 228 0.42 -2.02 -23.04
CA GLU A 228 -0.90 -2.50 -22.59
C GLU A 228 -0.85 -2.91 -21.11
N ALA A 229 0.19 -3.62 -20.69
CA ALA A 229 0.46 -3.90 -19.28
C ALA A 229 0.66 -2.61 -18.46
N ARG A 230 1.20 -1.53 -19.07
CA ARG A 230 1.31 -0.22 -18.42
C ARG A 230 -0.01 0.52 -18.26
N ARG A 231 -1.00 0.30 -19.16
CA ARG A 231 -2.34 0.91 -19.03
C ARG A 231 -3.17 0.19 -17.98
N GLU A 232 -3.17 -1.13 -18.00
CA GLU A 232 -3.81 -1.92 -16.93
C GLU A 232 -3.15 -1.62 -15.59
N GLY A 233 -1.80 -1.65 -15.53
CA GLY A 233 -1.05 -1.26 -14.33
C GLY A 233 -1.14 0.22 -13.93
N ALA A 234 -1.76 1.11 -14.72
CA ALA A 234 -2.03 2.51 -14.35
C ALA A 234 -3.41 2.67 -13.69
N VAL A 235 -4.42 1.95 -14.17
CA VAL A 235 -5.74 1.86 -13.52
C VAL A 235 -5.60 1.22 -12.13
N TRP A 236 -4.75 0.18 -12.02
CA TRP A 236 -4.51 -0.51 -10.75
C TRP A 236 -3.54 0.23 -9.81
N ARG A 237 -2.63 1.06 -10.34
CA ARG A 237 -1.82 1.98 -9.51
C ARG A 237 -2.68 3.05 -8.85
N ALA A 238 -3.68 3.59 -9.57
CA ALA A 238 -4.68 4.46 -8.98
C ALA A 238 -5.45 3.74 -7.85
N CYS A 239 -5.83 2.47 -8.04
CA CYS A 239 -6.44 1.68 -6.97
C CYS A 239 -5.49 1.30 -5.81
N MET A 240 -4.16 1.33 -5.98
CA MET A 240 -3.20 1.10 -4.89
C MET A 240 -2.86 2.39 -4.13
N TYR A 241 -3.03 3.56 -4.77
CA TYR A 241 -2.59 4.87 -4.29
C TYR A 241 -3.69 5.95 -4.18
N GLU A 242 -4.96 5.61 -4.38
CA GLU A 242 -6.09 6.38 -3.82
C GLU A 242 -6.16 6.22 -2.29
N ASP A 243 -4.99 6.25 -1.63
CA ASP A 243 -4.87 6.57 -0.23
C ASP A 243 -5.05 8.10 -0.14
N ASP A 244 -6.20 8.51 0.40
CA ASP A 244 -6.44 9.83 0.97
C ASP A 244 -6.82 10.99 0.00
N GLU A 245 -7.95 10.81 -0.71
CA GLU A 245 -8.79 11.97 -1.04
C GLU A 245 -9.36 12.56 0.27
N ARG A 246 -8.57 13.44 0.92
CA ARG A 246 -8.99 14.43 1.93
C ARG A 246 -9.23 13.91 3.36
N LEU A 247 -8.14 13.69 4.10
CA LEU A 247 -8.11 14.02 5.54
C LEU A 247 -8.37 15.53 5.74
N GLY A 248 -9.62 15.87 6.06
CA GLY A 248 -10.04 17.24 6.35
C GLY A 248 -11.55 17.43 6.46
N GLN A 249 -12.20 16.69 7.36
CA GLN A 249 -13.35 17.18 8.14
C GLN A 249 -13.20 16.76 9.60
#